data_AF-A0AA82N7U9-F1
#
_entry.id   AF-A0AA82N7U9-F1
#
_cell.length_a   1.000
_cell.length_b   1.000
_cell.length_c   1.000
_cell.angle_alpha   90.00
_cell.angle_beta   90.00
_cell.angle_gamma   90.00
#
_symmetry.space_group_name_H-M   'P 1'
#
loop_
_entity.id
_entity.type
_entity.pdbx_description
1 polymer ?
#
loop_
_entity_poly.entity_id
_entity_poly.type
_entity_poly.pdbx_seq_one_letter_code
_entity_poly.pdbx_strand_id
1 'polypeptide(L)'
;MRYNVSPSLWILIYLIFVWPYKRLNCNDYCKNSDLRHYENVIIENDSYRYSLHYKYSMRIQRYQSQPVPSDRFNNEIDDVYYGTPQFSCRYYGTHVVQIDFERHRDDVYKSGELPIGTIFNFIENYKKSESRVLDEKELLGVKRTFSINVNVSDVTAKMTNLIHPNGKVSLFYDNIPTEIEESKLQSEIYGLIRCEDGLTKHEISVPAKWIKSGTLVEFEAIGEICSQKYTSETCQRATTSTMTCFWCEKGKACIESNDQNTHGLKMNDCRVENMIT
;
A
#
# COMPACT_ATOMS: atom_id res chain seq x y z
N MET A 1 -53.88 -17.04 16.13
CA MET A 1 -52.65 -17.23 16.94
C MET A 1 -51.85 -15.94 16.87
N ARG A 2 -51.88 -15.10 17.91
CA ARG A 2 -51.07 -13.87 17.95
C ARG A 2 -49.67 -14.27 18.40
N TYR A 3 -48.69 -14.23 17.49
CA TYR A 3 -47.30 -14.47 17.84
C TYR A 3 -46.79 -13.25 18.63
N ASN A 4 -46.62 -13.42 19.95
CA ASN A 4 -45.85 -12.50 20.76
C ASN A 4 -44.37 -12.70 20.42
N VAL A 5 -43.87 -11.91 19.47
CA VAL A 5 -42.43 -11.88 19.20
C VAL A 5 -41.76 -11.16 20.37
N SER A 6 -40.97 -11.91 21.13
CA SER A 6 -40.19 -11.38 22.25
C SER A 6 -39.27 -10.23 21.77
N PRO A 7 -39.14 -9.12 22.53
CA PRO A 7 -38.23 -8.02 22.20
C PRO A 7 -36.77 -8.47 21.96
N SER A 8 -36.33 -9.56 22.58
CA SER A 8 -34.99 -10.12 22.39
C SER A 8 -34.75 -10.64 20.96
N LEU A 9 -35.79 -11.14 20.29
CA LEU A 9 -35.71 -11.59 18.89
C LEU A 9 -35.57 -10.39 17.93
N TRP A 10 -36.20 -9.26 18.24
CA TRP A 10 -36.05 -8.04 17.45
C TRP A 10 -34.61 -7.52 17.48
N ILE A 11 -33.94 -7.55 18.65
CA ILE A 11 -32.54 -7.12 18.77
C ILE A 11 -31.61 -8.00 17.93
N LEU A 12 -31.80 -9.32 17.96
CA LEU A 12 -31.02 -10.27 17.16
C LEU A 12 -31.25 -10.06 15.66
N ILE A 13 -32.50 -9.87 15.23
CA ILE A 13 -32.85 -9.60 13.83
C ILE A 13 -32.22 -8.26 13.38
N TYR A 14 -32.33 -7.20 14.19
CA TYR A 14 -31.68 -5.92 13.89
C TYR A 14 -30.15 -6.06 13.78
N LEU A 15 -29.49 -6.82 14.66
CA LEU A 15 -28.04 -7.05 14.56
C LEU A 15 -27.67 -7.83 13.29
N ILE A 16 -28.47 -8.84 12.91
CA ILE A 16 -28.26 -9.64 11.71
C ILE A 16 -28.48 -8.81 10.44
N PHE A 17 -29.36 -7.80 10.44
CA PHE A 17 -29.55 -6.92 9.28
C PHE A 17 -28.57 -5.74 9.26
N VAL A 18 -28.34 -5.09 10.40
CA VAL A 18 -27.50 -3.89 10.48
C VAL A 18 -26.03 -4.22 10.27
N TRP A 19 -25.52 -5.36 10.75
CA TRP A 19 -24.09 -5.70 10.63
C TRP A 19 -23.63 -5.93 9.19
N PRO A 20 -24.27 -6.81 8.37
CA PRO A 20 -23.90 -6.97 6.97
C PRO A 20 -24.25 -5.72 6.15
N TYR A 21 -25.34 -5.01 6.45
CA TYR A 21 -25.66 -3.76 5.75
C TYR A 21 -24.58 -2.70 6.00
N LYS A 22 -24.07 -2.56 7.22
CA LYS A 22 -22.97 -1.64 7.55
C LYS A 22 -21.63 -2.09 6.94
N ARG A 23 -21.41 -3.40 6.75
CA ARG A 23 -20.21 -3.90 6.03
C ARG A 23 -20.28 -3.69 4.52
N LEU A 24 -21.46 -3.88 3.92
CA LEU A 24 -21.66 -3.73 2.47
C LEU A 24 -21.70 -2.26 2.03
N ASN A 25 -22.09 -1.34 2.92
CA ASN A 25 -22.40 0.05 2.58
C ASN A 25 -21.43 1.12 3.14
N CYS A 26 -20.27 0.72 3.70
CA CYS A 26 -19.31 1.61 4.37
C CYS A 26 -17.88 1.60 3.81
N ASN A 27 -17.69 1.55 2.49
CA ASN A 27 -16.50 2.21 1.94
C ASN A 27 -16.96 3.56 1.42
N ASP A 28 -16.63 4.66 2.12
CA ASP A 28 -16.89 6.05 1.67
C ASP A 28 -16.44 6.27 0.22
N TYR A 29 -15.43 5.51 -0.20
CA TYR A 29 -14.97 5.35 -1.57
C TYR A 29 -16.07 5.10 -2.61
N CYS A 30 -17.02 4.21 -2.31
CA CYS A 30 -18.09 3.85 -3.23
C CYS A 30 -19.09 5.00 -3.44
N LYS A 31 -19.17 5.94 -2.50
CA LYS A 31 -20.08 7.09 -2.54
C LYS A 31 -19.39 8.38 -2.96
N ASN A 32 -18.06 8.41 -2.90
CA ASN A 32 -17.28 9.59 -3.18
C ASN A 32 -16.21 9.27 -4.25
N SER A 33 -16.55 9.58 -5.50
CA SER A 33 -15.64 9.41 -6.65
C SER A 33 -14.32 10.15 -6.48
N ASP A 34 -14.30 11.24 -5.71
CA ASP A 34 -13.09 12.05 -5.51
C ASP A 34 -12.03 11.29 -4.70
N LEU A 35 -12.43 10.29 -3.90
CA LEU A 35 -11.50 9.42 -3.20
C LEU A 35 -10.71 8.50 -4.12
N ARG A 36 -11.12 8.34 -5.40
CA ARG A 36 -10.40 7.54 -6.40
C ARG A 36 -9.01 8.07 -6.71
N HIS A 37 -8.86 9.38 -6.71
CA HIS A 37 -7.62 10.08 -7.04
C HIS A 37 -7.17 10.97 -5.88
N TYR A 38 -7.66 10.72 -4.67
CA TYR A 38 -7.32 11.52 -3.51
C TYR A 38 -5.83 11.35 -3.21
N GLU A 39 -5.09 12.43 -3.42
CA GLU A 39 -3.72 12.58 -2.98
C GLU A 39 -3.58 13.92 -2.24
N ASN A 40 -3.02 13.87 -1.04
CA ASN A 40 -2.59 15.05 -0.29
C ASN A 40 -1.08 14.97 -0.03
N VAL A 41 -0.31 15.75 -0.79
CA VAL A 41 1.14 15.85 -0.62
C VAL A 41 1.46 16.72 0.59
N ILE A 42 2.03 16.10 1.63
CA ILE A 42 2.32 16.75 2.92
C ILE A 42 3.65 17.49 2.87
N ILE A 43 4.64 16.85 2.28
CA ILE A 43 5.98 17.39 2.09
C ILE A 43 6.58 16.79 0.83
N GLU A 44 7.28 17.63 0.07
CA GLU A 44 8.04 17.22 -1.09
C GLU A 44 9.28 18.11 -1.23
N ASN A 45 10.43 17.48 -1.44
CA ASN A 45 11.67 18.12 -1.84
C ASN A 45 12.39 17.19 -2.84
N ASP A 46 13.66 17.45 -3.17
CA ASP A 46 14.39 16.68 -4.20
C ASP A 46 14.74 15.24 -3.81
N SER A 47 14.68 14.90 -2.52
CA SER A 47 15.09 13.60 -1.98
C SER A 47 14.00 12.88 -1.18
N TYR A 48 12.91 13.56 -0.84
CA TYR A 48 11.87 13.06 0.04
C TYR A 48 10.48 13.53 -0.40
N ARG A 49 9.52 12.62 -0.38
CA ARG A 49 8.09 12.94 -0.53
C ARG A 49 7.26 12.11 0.44
N TYR A 50 6.29 12.75 1.09
CA TYR A 50 5.29 12.06 1.89
C TYR A 50 3.91 12.55 1.46
N SER A 51 3.03 11.62 1.08
CA SER A 51 1.64 11.93 0.71
C SER A 51 0.65 10.96 1.33
N LEU A 52 -0.57 11.46 1.55
CA LEU A 52 -1.71 10.68 2.04
C LEU A 52 -2.65 10.37 0.87
N HIS A 53 -3.11 9.13 0.84
CA HIS A 53 -4.03 8.57 -0.15
C HIS A 53 -5.21 7.90 0.57
N TYR A 54 -6.19 7.41 -0.17
CA TYR A 54 -7.28 6.65 0.43
C TYR A 54 -6.73 5.36 1.08
N LYS A 55 -6.91 5.24 2.41
CA LYS A 55 -6.42 4.14 3.29
C LYS A 55 -4.90 3.93 3.35
N TYR A 56 -4.09 4.72 2.68
CA TYR A 56 -2.64 4.53 2.64
C TYR A 56 -1.89 5.86 2.75
N SER A 57 -0.71 5.83 3.35
CA SER A 57 0.30 6.88 3.16
C SER A 57 1.42 6.33 2.28
N MET A 58 1.95 7.18 1.41
CA MET A 58 3.11 6.90 0.58
C MET A 58 4.29 7.75 1.04
N ARG A 59 5.41 7.09 1.37
CA ARG A 59 6.69 7.74 1.63
C ARG A 59 7.67 7.37 0.51
N ILE A 60 8.35 8.36 -0.04
CA ILE A 60 9.40 8.20 -1.04
C ILE A 60 10.69 8.80 -0.49
N GLN A 61 11.77 8.02 -0.53
CA GLN A 61 13.09 8.43 -0.07
C GLN A 61 14.14 8.09 -1.11
N ARG A 62 14.96 9.06 -1.51
CA ARG A 62 16.11 8.85 -2.38
C ARG A 62 17.37 8.53 -1.59
N TYR A 63 18.39 8.07 -2.32
CA TYR A 63 19.71 7.74 -1.81
C TYR A 63 19.68 6.65 -0.73
N GLN A 64 18.71 5.73 -0.85
CA GLN A 64 18.58 4.57 0.02
C GLN A 64 19.37 3.40 -0.56
N SER A 65 19.92 2.56 0.32
CA SER A 65 20.48 1.28 -0.08
C SER A 65 19.38 0.24 -0.30
N GLN A 66 19.69 -0.81 -1.08
CA GLN A 66 18.82 -1.97 -1.23
C GLN A 66 18.40 -2.49 0.16
N PRO A 67 17.08 -2.60 0.45
CA PRO A 67 16.61 -2.98 1.78
C PRO A 67 16.89 -4.44 2.15
N VAL A 68 17.10 -5.31 1.15
CA VAL A 68 17.36 -6.73 1.33
C VAL A 68 18.49 -7.19 0.41
N PRO A 69 19.52 -7.88 0.94
CA PRO A 69 20.61 -8.46 0.14
C PRO A 69 20.11 -9.29 -1.05
N SER A 70 20.77 -9.15 -2.20
CA SER A 70 20.32 -9.73 -3.46
C SER A 70 20.29 -11.25 -3.48
N ASP A 71 21.17 -11.88 -2.69
CA ASP A 71 21.35 -13.32 -2.50
C ASP A 71 20.27 -13.98 -1.63
N ARG A 72 19.37 -13.19 -1.01
CA ARG A 72 18.20 -13.76 -0.33
C ARG A 72 17.05 -14.09 -1.29
N PHE A 73 17.05 -13.52 -2.50
CA PHE A 73 16.07 -13.83 -3.54
C PHE A 73 16.52 -15.07 -4.33
N ASN A 74 16.10 -16.24 -3.89
CA ASN A 74 16.64 -17.53 -4.34
C ASN A 74 15.69 -18.35 -5.23
N ASN A 75 14.39 -18.08 -5.19
CA ASN A 75 13.41 -18.85 -5.96
C ASN A 75 13.17 -18.20 -7.32
N GLU A 76 13.60 -18.81 -8.41
CA GLU A 76 13.32 -18.31 -9.76
C GLU A 76 11.84 -18.49 -10.14
N ILE A 77 11.29 -17.53 -10.90
CA ILE A 77 9.92 -17.59 -11.42
C ILE A 77 9.97 -17.92 -12.91
N ASP A 78 9.50 -19.10 -13.29
CA ASP A 78 9.35 -19.49 -14.70
C ASP A 78 8.05 -18.91 -15.32
N ASP A 79 6.93 -19.05 -14.59
CA ASP A 79 5.61 -18.56 -15.00
C ASP A 79 4.94 -17.78 -13.85
N VAL A 80 4.56 -18.51 -12.79
CA VAL A 80 3.95 -17.95 -11.58
C VAL A 80 4.55 -18.60 -10.34
N TYR A 81 4.85 -17.80 -9.32
CA TYR A 81 5.19 -18.29 -7.99
C TYR A 81 4.07 -17.97 -7.00
N TYR A 82 3.54 -18.99 -6.35
CA TYR A 82 2.46 -18.86 -5.37
C TYR A 82 3.04 -18.67 -3.96
N GLY A 83 3.18 -17.42 -3.53
CA GLY A 83 3.68 -17.08 -2.19
C GLY A 83 2.56 -17.12 -1.14
N THR A 84 2.77 -17.85 -0.06
CA THR A 84 1.88 -17.83 1.12
C THR A 84 2.59 -17.12 2.26
N PRO A 85 2.24 -15.87 2.59
CA PRO A 85 2.87 -15.17 3.70
C PRO A 85 2.84 -16.02 4.97
N GLN A 86 4.00 -16.28 5.57
CA GLN A 86 4.14 -17.01 6.84
C GLN A 86 3.81 -16.13 8.06
N PHE A 87 3.27 -14.95 7.81
CA PHE A 87 2.87 -13.93 8.74
C PHE A 87 1.49 -13.40 8.36
N SER A 88 0.70 -12.95 9.34
CA SER A 88 -0.61 -12.35 9.09
C SER A 88 -0.43 -10.90 8.64
N CYS A 89 -0.72 -10.60 7.38
CA CYS A 89 -0.76 -9.23 6.87
C CYS A 89 -2.14 -8.89 6.26
N ARG A 90 -2.37 -7.58 6.07
CA ARG A 90 -3.57 -7.06 5.43
C ARG A 90 -3.21 -6.18 4.24
N TYR A 91 -4.02 -6.25 3.20
CA TYR A 91 -3.94 -5.41 2.01
C TYR A 91 -5.31 -4.79 1.74
N TYR A 92 -5.38 -3.45 1.66
CA TYR A 92 -6.64 -2.70 1.59
C TYR A 92 -7.66 -3.11 2.68
N GLY A 93 -7.16 -3.40 3.89
CA GLY A 93 -7.96 -3.81 5.05
C GLY A 93 -8.39 -5.28 5.05
N THR A 94 -8.07 -6.05 4.01
CA THR A 94 -8.42 -7.47 3.86
C THR A 94 -7.25 -8.38 4.17
N HIS A 95 -7.49 -9.50 4.87
CA HIS A 95 -6.45 -10.48 5.18
C HIS A 95 -5.92 -11.16 3.92
N VAL A 96 -4.60 -11.14 3.75
CA VAL A 96 -3.91 -11.78 2.62
C VAL A 96 -3.66 -13.24 2.94
N VAL A 97 -4.01 -14.12 2.01
CA VAL A 97 -3.77 -15.57 2.14
C VAL A 97 -2.69 -16.02 1.16
N GLN A 98 -2.63 -15.42 -0.02
CA GLN A 98 -1.71 -15.79 -1.07
C GLN A 98 -1.37 -14.56 -1.92
N ILE A 99 -0.18 -14.59 -2.51
CA ILE A 99 0.29 -13.59 -3.46
C ILE A 99 0.92 -14.33 -4.63
N ASP A 100 0.40 -14.07 -5.83
CA ASP A 100 0.88 -14.69 -7.05
C ASP A 100 1.86 -13.74 -7.71
N PHE A 101 3.14 -14.11 -7.66
CA PHE A 101 4.19 -13.36 -8.35
C PHE A 101 4.24 -13.84 -9.79
N GLU A 102 3.64 -13.06 -10.69
CA GLU A 102 3.72 -13.26 -12.13
C GLU A 102 4.90 -12.47 -12.71
N ARG A 103 5.15 -12.63 -14.02
CA ARG A 103 6.22 -11.90 -14.71
C ARG A 103 6.14 -10.38 -14.56
N HIS A 104 4.93 -9.79 -14.55
CA HIS A 104 4.73 -8.34 -14.62
C HIS A 104 4.00 -7.73 -13.42
N ARG A 105 3.43 -8.55 -12.54
CA ARG A 105 2.54 -8.10 -11.48
C ARG A 105 2.51 -9.08 -10.32
N ASP A 106 2.10 -8.60 -9.15
CA ASP A 106 1.92 -9.41 -7.96
C ASP A 106 0.45 -9.35 -7.55
N ASP A 107 -0.34 -10.37 -7.88
CA ASP A 107 -1.77 -10.40 -7.57
C ASP A 107 -1.97 -10.89 -6.13
N VAL A 108 -2.69 -10.11 -5.33
CA VAL A 108 -2.91 -10.36 -3.90
C VAL A 108 -4.27 -11.00 -3.71
N TYR A 109 -4.35 -12.13 -3.01
CA TYR A 109 -5.56 -12.91 -2.85
C TYR A 109 -6.01 -13.03 -1.40
N LYS A 110 -7.33 -13.17 -1.23
CA LYS A 110 -7.95 -13.78 -0.05
C LYS A 110 -8.46 -15.18 -0.39
N SER A 111 -8.64 -16.02 0.63
CA SER A 111 -8.99 -17.44 0.46
C SER A 111 -10.19 -17.66 -0.49
N GLY A 112 -9.98 -18.46 -1.54
CA GLY A 112 -11.05 -18.97 -2.40
C GLY A 112 -11.77 -17.92 -3.26
N GLU A 113 -11.19 -16.73 -3.45
CA GLU A 113 -11.83 -15.62 -4.16
C GLU A 113 -10.93 -15.03 -5.26
N LEU A 114 -11.47 -14.06 -6.01
CA LEU A 114 -10.73 -13.20 -6.93
C LEU A 114 -9.62 -12.41 -6.20
N PRO A 115 -8.61 -11.90 -6.93
CA PRO A 115 -7.64 -10.97 -6.36
C PRO A 115 -8.34 -9.82 -5.62
N ILE A 116 -7.80 -9.43 -4.48
CA ILE A 116 -8.22 -8.23 -3.73
C ILE A 116 -7.43 -6.99 -4.18
N GLY A 117 -6.46 -7.16 -5.04
CA GLY A 117 -5.70 -6.10 -5.68
C GLY A 117 -4.37 -6.62 -6.21
N THR A 118 -3.50 -5.71 -6.64
CA THR A 118 -2.22 -6.05 -7.26
C THR A 118 -1.17 -5.00 -6.92
N ILE A 119 0.08 -5.46 -6.86
CA ILE A 119 1.26 -4.60 -6.81
C ILE A 119 1.93 -4.66 -8.18
N PHE A 120 2.12 -3.49 -8.79
CA PHE A 120 2.77 -3.34 -10.08
C PHE A 120 4.10 -2.61 -9.88
N ASN A 121 5.16 -3.15 -10.44
CA ASN A 121 6.47 -2.52 -10.46
C ASN A 121 7.28 -3.07 -11.65
N PHE A 122 7.18 -2.38 -12.79
CA PHE A 122 7.74 -2.87 -14.04
C PHE A 122 8.19 -1.73 -14.97
N ILE A 123 9.00 -2.11 -15.95
CA ILE A 123 9.47 -1.22 -17.01
C ILE A 123 8.88 -1.70 -18.33
N GLU A 124 8.28 -0.83 -19.13
CA GLU A 124 7.79 -1.19 -20.46
C GLU A 124 8.93 -1.42 -21.48
N ASN A 125 8.66 -2.21 -22.52
CA ASN A 125 9.56 -2.43 -23.67
C ASN A 125 10.94 -3.01 -23.31
N TYR A 126 11.03 -3.80 -22.24
CA TYR A 126 12.24 -4.56 -21.92
C TYR A 126 12.44 -5.74 -22.91
N LYS A 127 13.69 -6.17 -23.10
CA LYS A 127 14.04 -7.32 -23.96
C LYS A 127 13.84 -8.66 -23.24
N LYS A 128 14.34 -8.74 -22.00
CA LYS A 128 14.26 -9.91 -21.13
C LYS A 128 14.03 -9.48 -19.68
N SER A 129 13.29 -10.28 -18.92
CA SER A 129 13.15 -10.11 -17.48
C SER A 129 13.45 -11.43 -16.77
N GLU A 130 14.15 -11.37 -15.65
CA GLU A 130 14.32 -12.47 -14.71
C GLU A 130 13.77 -12.06 -13.36
N SER A 131 12.96 -12.92 -12.75
CA SER A 131 12.31 -12.64 -11.47
C SER A 131 12.73 -13.68 -10.44
N ARG A 132 13.04 -13.23 -9.23
CA ARG A 132 13.36 -14.09 -8.09
C ARG A 132 12.57 -13.70 -6.85
N VAL A 133 12.08 -14.70 -6.12
CA VAL A 133 11.27 -14.53 -4.91
C VAL A 133 12.10 -14.73 -3.66
N LEU A 134 11.83 -13.88 -2.69
CA LEU A 134 12.18 -13.99 -1.29
C LEU A 134 10.91 -14.44 -0.55
N ASP A 135 10.91 -15.66 0.00
CA ASP A 135 9.80 -16.20 0.80
C ASP A 135 10.34 -16.65 2.15
N GLU A 136 10.26 -15.76 3.14
CA GLU A 136 10.74 -15.98 4.48
C GLU A 136 9.69 -15.69 5.54
N LYS A 137 9.95 -16.15 6.76
CA LYS A 137 9.02 -16.07 7.90
C LYS A 137 8.53 -14.66 8.23
N GLU A 138 9.36 -13.65 7.97
CA GLU A 138 9.08 -12.24 8.34
C GLU A 138 9.07 -11.31 7.13
N LEU A 139 9.25 -11.83 5.92
CA LEU A 139 9.32 -10.99 4.71
C LEU A 139 9.02 -11.81 3.46
N LEU A 140 8.15 -11.29 2.60
CA LEU A 140 7.83 -11.88 1.31
C LEU A 140 8.05 -10.83 0.23
N GLY A 141 8.59 -11.20 -0.94
CA GLY A 141 8.78 -10.25 -2.01
C GLY A 141 9.40 -10.82 -3.27
N VAL A 142 9.46 -10.00 -4.31
CA VAL A 142 10.02 -10.35 -5.62
C VAL A 142 11.00 -9.29 -6.08
N LYS A 143 12.10 -9.73 -6.69
CA LYS A 143 13.06 -8.87 -7.36
C LYS A 143 13.07 -9.21 -8.84
N ARG A 144 12.79 -8.20 -9.67
CA ARG A 144 12.80 -8.28 -11.13
C ARG A 144 14.05 -7.60 -11.67
N THR A 145 14.77 -8.29 -12.54
CA THR A 145 15.90 -7.75 -13.30
C THR A 145 15.51 -7.66 -14.77
N PHE A 146 15.47 -6.47 -15.31
CA PHE A 146 15.11 -6.18 -16.70
C PHE A 146 16.37 -5.90 -17.51
N SER A 147 16.49 -6.53 -18.68
CA SER A 147 17.45 -6.16 -19.72
C SER A 147 16.77 -5.22 -20.70
N ILE A 148 17.29 -4.01 -20.85
CA ILE A 148 16.67 -2.92 -21.61
C ILE A 148 17.69 -2.40 -22.62
N ASN A 149 17.26 -2.08 -23.84
CA ASN A 149 18.13 -1.45 -24.81
C ASN A 149 18.10 0.07 -24.63
N VAL A 150 19.25 0.66 -24.32
CA VAL A 150 19.44 2.10 -24.22
C VAL A 150 20.62 2.47 -25.11
N ASN A 151 20.38 3.32 -26.11
CA ASN A 151 21.42 3.84 -27.01
C ASN A 151 22.37 2.76 -27.55
N VAL A 152 21.80 1.68 -28.10
CA VAL A 152 22.52 0.51 -28.69
C VAL A 152 23.14 -0.44 -27.64
N SER A 153 23.25 -0.04 -26.38
CA SER A 153 23.73 -0.90 -25.29
C SER A 153 22.58 -1.60 -24.55
N ASP A 154 22.83 -2.82 -24.09
CA ASP A 154 21.90 -3.49 -23.17
C ASP A 154 22.31 -3.18 -21.73
N VAL A 155 21.41 -2.52 -21.00
CA VAL A 155 21.58 -2.15 -19.60
C VAL A 155 20.62 -2.96 -18.75
N THR A 156 20.98 -3.17 -17.48
CA THR A 156 20.14 -3.90 -16.53
C THR A 156 19.48 -2.93 -15.56
N ALA A 157 18.19 -3.04 -15.36
CA ALA A 157 17.46 -2.32 -14.31
C ALA A 157 16.85 -3.32 -13.34
N LYS A 158 16.77 -2.96 -12.05
CA LYS A 158 16.20 -3.85 -11.03
C LYS A 158 15.10 -3.15 -10.25
N MET A 159 14.02 -3.86 -10.05
CA MET A 159 12.87 -3.41 -9.26
C MET A 159 12.52 -4.48 -8.24
N THR A 160 12.39 -4.08 -6.97
CA THR A 160 12.09 -4.99 -5.87
C THR A 160 10.77 -4.60 -5.22
N ASN A 161 9.91 -5.58 -4.95
CA ASN A 161 8.68 -5.44 -4.18
C ASN A 161 8.82 -6.27 -2.90
N LEU A 162 8.46 -5.69 -1.76
CA LEU A 162 8.49 -6.35 -0.46
C LEU A 162 7.17 -6.13 0.27
N ILE A 163 6.71 -7.15 0.98
CA ILE A 163 5.51 -7.13 1.80
C ILE A 163 5.90 -7.56 3.20
N HIS A 164 5.59 -6.69 4.14
CA HIS A 164 6.00 -6.81 5.53
C HIS A 164 4.86 -7.36 6.40
N PRO A 165 5.14 -7.87 7.62
CA PRO A 165 4.13 -8.40 8.53
C PRO A 165 3.01 -7.42 8.89
N ASN A 166 3.30 -6.13 8.96
CA ASN A 166 2.30 -5.09 9.22
C ASN A 166 1.44 -4.72 7.99
N GLY A 167 1.62 -5.39 6.84
CA GLY A 167 0.92 -5.06 5.58
C GLY A 167 1.53 -3.88 4.82
N LYS A 168 2.65 -3.32 5.28
CA LYS A 168 3.42 -2.34 4.52
C LYS A 168 3.93 -2.98 3.23
N VAL A 169 3.87 -2.22 2.14
CA VAL A 169 4.46 -2.60 0.84
C VAL A 169 5.62 -1.66 0.56
N SER A 170 6.80 -2.21 0.23
CA SER A 170 7.95 -1.42 -0.17
C SER A 170 8.34 -1.70 -1.62
N LEU A 171 8.55 -0.66 -2.41
CA LEU A 171 9.12 -0.73 -3.75
C LEU A 171 10.53 -0.12 -3.73
N PHE A 172 11.51 -0.80 -4.32
CA PHE A 172 12.86 -0.27 -4.43
C PHE A 172 13.38 -0.36 -5.86
N TYR A 173 14.08 0.69 -6.27
CA TYR A 173 14.60 0.84 -7.62
C TYR A 173 16.13 0.88 -7.62
N ASP A 174 16.76 -0.04 -8.33
CA ASP A 174 18.21 -0.15 -8.46
C ASP A 174 18.62 -0.15 -9.94
N ASN A 175 19.72 0.54 -10.23
CA ASN A 175 20.28 0.64 -11.58
C ASN A 175 19.27 1.04 -12.68
N ILE A 176 18.31 1.92 -12.38
CA ILE A 176 17.39 2.51 -13.36
C ILE A 176 18.17 3.50 -14.26
N PRO A 177 18.29 3.25 -15.57
CA PRO A 177 18.95 4.17 -16.50
C PRO A 177 18.19 5.49 -16.61
N THR A 178 18.94 6.59 -16.71
CA THR A 178 18.37 7.95 -16.77
C THR A 178 17.75 8.31 -18.12
N GLU A 179 18.08 7.56 -19.16
CA GLU A 179 17.65 7.76 -20.54
C GLU A 179 16.29 7.13 -20.84
N ILE A 180 15.74 6.34 -19.91
CA ILE A 180 14.41 5.76 -20.07
C ILE A 180 13.36 6.86 -19.90
N GLU A 181 12.45 6.95 -20.87
CA GLU A 181 11.27 7.82 -20.79
C GLU A 181 10.43 7.49 -19.56
N GLU A 182 10.03 8.53 -18.80
CA GLU A 182 9.20 8.38 -17.60
C GLU A 182 7.90 7.60 -17.85
N SER A 183 7.32 7.69 -19.04
CA SER A 183 6.11 6.94 -19.44
C SER A 183 6.30 5.42 -19.42
N LYS A 184 7.53 4.93 -19.57
CA LYS A 184 7.87 3.51 -19.56
C LYS A 184 8.10 2.96 -18.15
N LEU A 185 8.16 3.82 -17.13
CA LEU A 185 8.40 3.45 -15.75
C LEU A 185 7.06 3.41 -15.00
N GLN A 186 6.60 2.22 -14.62
CA GLN A 186 5.31 2.04 -13.97
C GLN A 186 5.47 1.36 -12.62
N SER A 187 4.90 1.98 -11.60
CA SER A 187 4.88 1.45 -10.24
C SER A 187 3.63 1.94 -9.54
N GLU A 188 2.84 1.01 -9.04
CA GLU A 188 1.59 1.32 -8.36
C GLU A 188 1.20 0.19 -7.42
N ILE A 189 0.35 0.53 -6.46
CA ILE A 189 -0.47 -0.46 -5.76
C ILE A 189 -1.93 -0.13 -6.01
N TYR A 190 -2.76 -1.15 -6.17
CA TYR A 190 -4.20 -0.93 -6.20
C TYR A 190 -4.97 -2.00 -5.46
N GLY A 191 -6.15 -1.60 -4.97
CA GLY A 191 -7.13 -2.48 -4.32
C GLY A 191 -8.41 -2.58 -5.14
N LEU A 192 -9.01 -3.76 -5.13
CA LEU A 192 -10.34 -4.03 -5.68
C LEU A 192 -11.38 -3.89 -4.57
N ILE A 193 -12.16 -2.82 -4.66
CA ILE A 193 -13.17 -2.44 -3.67
C ILE A 193 -14.54 -2.83 -4.21
N ARG A 194 -15.26 -3.66 -3.44
CA ARG A 194 -16.64 -4.02 -3.75
C ARG A 194 -17.59 -2.90 -3.32
N CYS A 195 -18.32 -2.37 -4.29
CA CYS A 195 -19.39 -1.40 -4.15
C CYS A 195 -20.74 -2.03 -4.54
N GLU A 196 -21.85 -1.32 -4.34
CA GLU A 196 -23.19 -1.77 -4.73
C GLU A 196 -23.27 -2.00 -6.25
N ASP A 197 -22.64 -1.13 -7.05
CA ASP A 197 -22.65 -1.18 -8.52
C ASP A 197 -21.57 -2.13 -9.12
N GLY A 198 -20.79 -2.82 -8.28
CA GLY A 198 -19.76 -3.76 -8.74
C GLY A 198 -18.38 -3.56 -8.11
N LEU A 199 -17.34 -4.07 -8.77
CA LEU A 199 -15.94 -3.91 -8.33
C LEU A 199 -15.36 -2.60 -8.88
N THR A 200 -14.73 -1.82 -8.02
CA THR A 200 -14.01 -0.59 -8.38
C THR A 200 -12.55 -0.68 -7.97
N LYS A 201 -11.63 -0.21 -8.82
CA LYS A 201 -10.19 -0.09 -8.54
C LYS A 201 -9.91 1.23 -7.81
N HIS A 202 -9.12 1.20 -6.74
CA HIS A 202 -8.42 2.37 -6.19
C HIS A 202 -6.93 2.18 -6.40
N GLU A 203 -6.29 3.14 -7.07
CA GLU A 203 -4.90 3.06 -7.51
C GLU A 203 -4.06 4.15 -6.86
N ILE A 204 -2.85 3.79 -6.44
CA ILE A 204 -1.84 4.71 -5.94
C ILE A 204 -0.58 4.50 -6.76
N SER A 205 -0.33 5.41 -7.70
CA SER A 205 0.84 5.36 -8.59
C SER A 205 2.01 6.14 -7.99
N VAL A 206 3.21 5.58 -8.10
CA VAL A 206 4.46 6.29 -7.82
C VAL A 206 4.71 7.25 -8.98
N PRO A 207 4.87 8.57 -8.76
CA PRO A 207 5.13 9.48 -9.87
C PRO A 207 6.46 9.12 -10.54
N ALA A 208 6.47 8.96 -11.86
CA ALA A 208 7.59 8.41 -12.61
C ALA A 208 8.93 9.14 -12.37
N LYS A 209 8.91 10.45 -12.11
CA LYS A 209 10.09 11.25 -11.72
C LYS A 209 10.85 10.72 -10.49
N TRP A 210 10.19 9.91 -9.65
CA TRP A 210 10.75 9.27 -8.46
C TRP A 210 11.26 7.84 -8.72
N ILE A 211 10.93 7.22 -9.85
CA ILE A 211 11.39 5.88 -10.21
C ILE A 211 12.85 5.97 -10.70
N LYS A 212 13.77 6.14 -9.76
CA LYS A 212 15.20 6.35 -10.00
C LYS A 212 16.03 5.47 -9.07
N SER A 213 17.23 5.10 -9.52
CA SER A 213 18.20 4.33 -8.74
C SER A 213 18.38 4.87 -7.32
N GLY A 214 18.33 3.96 -6.33
CA GLY A 214 18.45 4.28 -4.92
C GLY A 214 17.20 4.93 -4.33
N THR A 215 16.03 4.74 -4.94
CA THR A 215 14.76 5.25 -4.39
C THR A 215 13.96 4.12 -3.75
N LEU A 216 13.55 4.34 -2.50
CA LEU A 216 12.64 3.48 -1.73
C LEU A 216 11.28 4.16 -1.62
N VAL A 217 10.23 3.43 -1.98
CA VAL A 217 8.84 3.82 -1.77
C VAL A 217 8.24 2.89 -0.75
N GLU A 218 7.52 3.43 0.22
CA GLU A 218 6.80 2.67 1.23
C GLU A 218 5.33 3.09 1.25
N PHE A 219 4.44 2.12 1.05
CA PHE A 219 3.01 2.25 1.24
C PHE A 219 2.63 1.64 2.58
N GLU A 220 2.08 2.44 3.48
CA GLU A 220 1.64 1.99 4.80
C GLU A 220 0.15 2.27 4.97
N ALA A 221 -0.60 1.28 5.47
CA ALA A 221 -2.03 1.43 5.69
C ALA A 221 -2.31 2.48 6.79
N ILE A 222 -3.22 3.41 6.51
CA ILE A 222 -3.76 4.34 7.51
C ILE A 222 -4.93 3.62 8.17
N GLY A 223 -4.84 3.38 9.47
CA GLY A 223 -5.88 2.65 10.19
C GLY A 223 -7.22 3.40 10.23
N GLU A 224 -8.30 2.61 10.22
CA GLU A 224 -9.67 3.10 10.05
C GLU A 224 -10.19 3.87 11.28
N ILE A 225 -9.65 3.59 12.47
CA ILE A 225 -10.15 4.20 13.72
C ILE A 225 -9.66 5.65 13.84
N CYS A 226 -8.37 5.89 13.62
CA CYS A 226 -7.81 7.23 13.67
C CYS A 226 -8.36 8.11 12.53
N SER A 227 -8.44 7.58 11.30
CA SER A 227 -8.89 8.34 10.12
C SER A 227 -10.31 8.90 10.20
N GLN A 228 -11.18 8.35 11.06
CA GLN A 228 -12.53 8.88 11.32
C GLN A 228 -12.56 10.13 12.22
N LYS A 229 -11.40 10.64 12.66
CA LYS A 229 -11.29 11.79 13.57
C LYS A 229 -10.87 13.04 12.82
N TYR A 230 -11.77 14.01 12.73
CA TYR A 230 -11.61 15.22 11.90
C TYR A 230 -11.05 16.44 12.63
N THR A 231 -10.69 16.33 13.91
CA THR A 231 -10.10 17.43 14.69
C THR A 231 -8.89 16.91 15.46
N SER A 232 -7.92 17.78 15.78
CA SER A 232 -6.74 17.41 16.55
C SER A 232 -7.11 16.82 17.92
N GLU A 233 -8.10 17.41 18.59
CA GLU A 233 -8.60 16.97 19.89
C GLU A 233 -9.25 15.57 19.85
N THR A 234 -10.10 15.31 18.84
CA THR A 234 -10.72 13.99 18.69
C THR A 234 -9.74 12.93 18.23
N CYS A 235 -8.71 13.32 17.47
CA CYS A 235 -7.63 12.45 17.04
C CYS A 235 -6.77 11.99 18.22
N GLN A 236 -6.29 12.92 19.04
CA GLN A 236 -5.45 12.59 20.21
C GLN A 236 -6.19 11.69 21.21
N ARG A 237 -7.49 11.95 21.44
CA ARG A 237 -8.34 11.12 22.31
C ARG A 237 -8.64 9.72 21.78
N ALA A 238 -8.42 9.46 20.49
CA ALA A 238 -8.62 8.14 19.90
C ALA A 238 -7.47 7.18 20.19
N THR A 239 -6.34 7.67 20.69
CA THR A 239 -5.22 6.83 21.13
C THR A 239 -5.65 5.85 22.22
N THR A 240 -5.25 4.60 22.05
CA THR A 240 -5.48 3.49 23.00
C THR A 240 -4.14 2.84 23.36
N SER A 241 -4.14 1.86 24.27
CA SER A 241 -2.92 1.12 24.63
C SER A 241 -2.30 0.32 23.48
N THR A 242 -3.08 0.02 22.43
CA THR A 242 -2.64 -0.79 21.27
C THR A 242 -2.51 0.02 19.99
N MET A 243 -2.90 1.31 20.01
CA MET A 243 -3.00 2.13 18.81
C MET A 243 -2.73 3.59 19.14
N THR A 244 -1.77 4.19 18.45
CA THR A 244 -1.43 5.61 18.62
C THR A 244 -1.98 6.40 17.46
N CYS A 245 -2.81 7.40 17.76
CA CYS A 245 -3.29 8.37 16.78
C CYS A 245 -2.58 9.71 17.00
N PHE A 246 -2.11 10.34 15.93
CA PHE A 246 -1.61 11.71 15.99
C PHE A 246 -2.19 12.55 14.86
N TRP A 247 -2.31 13.86 15.12
CA TRP A 247 -2.86 14.80 14.17
C TRP A 247 -1.77 15.35 13.25
N CYS A 248 -2.00 15.27 11.94
CA CYS A 248 -1.13 15.83 10.93
C CYS A 248 -1.63 17.22 10.52
N GLU A 249 -0.99 18.29 10.99
CA GLU A 249 -1.45 19.67 10.75
C GLU A 249 -1.44 20.02 9.26
N LYS A 250 -0.32 19.73 8.57
CA LYS A 250 -0.20 19.96 7.12
C LYS A 250 -1.24 19.15 6.32
N GLY A 251 -1.51 17.92 6.74
CA GLY A 251 -2.46 17.03 6.07
C GLY A 251 -3.92 17.23 6.47
N LYS A 252 -4.18 17.95 7.56
CA LYS A 252 -5.49 18.06 8.24
C LYS A 252 -6.16 16.69 8.44
N ALA A 253 -5.36 15.70 8.81
CA ALA A 253 -5.77 14.32 8.91
C ALA A 253 -5.25 13.67 10.18
N CYS A 254 -6.03 12.75 10.74
CA CYS A 254 -5.60 11.92 11.86
C CYS A 254 -4.98 10.63 11.34
N ILE A 255 -3.73 10.37 11.72
CA ILE A 255 -2.93 9.26 11.22
C ILE A 255 -2.69 8.26 12.35
N GLU A 256 -2.86 6.98 12.03
CA GLU A 256 -2.47 5.88 12.90
C GLU A 256 -0.98 5.61 12.79
N SER A 257 -0.31 5.44 13.92
CA SER A 257 1.13 5.29 13.99
C SER A 257 1.54 4.23 15.02
N ASN A 258 1.30 2.98 14.67
CA ASN A 258 1.63 1.84 15.52
C ASN A 258 3.07 1.35 15.37
N ASP A 259 3.71 1.64 14.23
CA ASP A 259 5.13 1.33 14.02
C ASP A 259 6.00 2.33 14.79
N GLN A 260 6.66 1.86 15.86
CA GLN A 260 7.54 2.67 16.68
C GLN A 260 8.75 3.21 15.90
N ASN A 261 9.20 2.51 14.86
CA ASN A 261 10.35 2.93 14.06
C ASN A 261 10.01 4.11 13.14
N THR A 262 8.75 4.21 12.70
CA THR A 262 8.31 5.27 11.79
C THR A 262 7.52 6.37 12.49
N HIS A 263 7.11 6.19 13.75
CA HIS A 263 6.31 7.15 14.51
C HIS A 263 6.95 8.54 14.55
N GLY A 264 8.22 8.63 14.95
CA GLY A 264 8.94 9.91 15.01
C GLY A 264 9.08 10.58 13.64
N LEU A 265 9.32 9.79 12.58
CA LEU A 265 9.40 10.30 11.22
C LEU A 265 8.07 10.89 10.76
N LYS A 266 6.96 10.15 10.94
CA LYS A 266 5.61 10.62 10.57
C LYS A 266 5.22 11.89 11.32
N MET A 267 5.54 11.98 12.61
CA MET A 267 5.29 13.19 13.40
C MET A 267 6.07 14.39 12.85
N ASN A 268 7.34 14.20 12.49
CA ASN A 268 8.17 15.27 11.93
C ASN A 268 7.68 15.73 10.55
N ASP A 269 7.30 14.79 9.68
CA ASP A 269 6.75 15.08 8.35
C ASP A 269 5.50 15.99 8.43
N CYS A 270 4.70 15.78 9.46
CA CYS A 270 3.43 16.45 9.68
C CYS A 270 3.48 17.74 10.50
N ARG A 271 4.61 18.05 11.13
CA ARG A 271 4.78 19.29 11.90
C ARG A 271 4.86 20.49 10.96
N VAL A 272 4.21 21.58 11.39
CA VAL A 272 4.49 22.92 10.86
C VAL A 272 5.70 23.41 11.64
N GLU A 273 6.81 23.71 10.96
CA GLU A 273 7.85 24.50 11.59
C GLU A 273 7.23 25.86 11.90
N ASN A 274 7.14 26.21 13.19
CA ASN A 274 6.81 27.58 13.55
C ASN A 274 7.90 28.44 12.94
N MET A 275 7.58 29.18 11.86
CA MET A 275 8.41 30.30 11.44
C MET A 275 8.42 31.25 12.63
N ILE A 276 9.50 31.22 13.41
CA ILE A 276 9.78 32.27 14.39
C ILE A 276 9.82 33.55 13.54
N THR A 277 8.79 34.38 13.70
CA THR A 277 8.65 35.66 13.02
C THR A 277 9.52 36.68 13.71
#